data_AF-A0A6M4P6J2-F1
#
_entry.id   AF-A0A6M4P6J2-F1
#
_cell.length_a   1.000
_cell.length_b   1.000
_cell.length_c   1.000
_cell.angle_alpha   90.00
_cell.angle_beta   90.00
_cell.angle_gamma   90.00
#
_symmetry.space_group_name_H-M   'P 1'
#
loop_
_entity.id
_entity.type
_entity.pdbx_description
1 polymer ?
#
loop_
_entity_poly.entity_id
_entity_poly.type
_entity_poly.pdbx_seq_one_letter_code
_entity_poly.pdbx_strand_id
1 'polypeptide(L)'
;MSLLGGNDLKEQQKINELELKINREKQKLDKKLTRQKILLGAFLVDAIENNSVHGLKEYTANNLLGFLTRQGDKDLMSDLVKELNSEVIKVSS
;
A
#
# COMPACT_ATOMS: atom_id res chain seq x y z
N MET A 1 41.17 0.72 -38.99
CA MET A 1 40.06 -0.21 -39.31
C MET A 1 39.55 -0.78 -38.00
N SER A 2 38.40 -0.30 -37.52
CA SER A 2 37.86 -0.63 -36.20
C SER A 2 37.24 -2.04 -36.21
N LEU A 3 37.99 -3.03 -35.73
CA LEU A 3 37.53 -4.40 -35.52
C LEU A 3 36.87 -4.61 -34.14
N LEU A 4 36.70 -3.54 -33.35
CA LEU A 4 36.19 -3.59 -31.98
C LEU A 4 34.67 -3.34 -31.86
N GLY A 5 34.04 -2.65 -32.81
CA GLY A 5 32.65 -2.20 -32.66
C GLY A 5 31.57 -3.29 -32.69
N GLY A 6 31.85 -4.47 -33.26
CA GLY A 6 30.84 -5.54 -33.41
C GLY A 6 30.63 -6.39 -32.15
N ASN A 7 31.65 -6.49 -31.29
CA ASN A 7 31.55 -7.24 -30.03
C ASN A 7 30.92 -6.37 -28.94
N ASP A 8 31.36 -5.11 -28.85
CA ASP A 8 30.80 -4.11 -27.93
C ASP A 8 29.29 -3.90 -28.15
N LEU A 9 28.84 -3.92 -29.40
CA LEU A 9 27.42 -3.74 -29.75
C LEU A 9 26.56 -4.93 -29.33
N LYS A 10 27.10 -6.16 -29.38
CA LYS A 10 26.41 -7.37 -28.90
C LYS A 10 26.35 -7.40 -27.37
N GLU A 11 27.42 -6.97 -26.70
CA GLU A 11 27.44 -6.84 -25.25
C GLU A 11 26.43 -5.79 -24.76
N GLN A 12 26.37 -4.64 -25.42
CA GLN A 12 25.36 -3.61 -25.14
C GLN A 12 23.92 -4.11 -25.37
N GLN A 13 23.66 -4.87 -26.43
CA GLN A 13 22.35 -5.48 -26.67
C GLN A 13 21.96 -6.43 -25.54
N LYS A 14 22.90 -7.27 -25.08
CA LYS A 14 22.65 -8.19 -23.97
C LYS A 14 22.38 -7.47 -22.65
N ILE A 15 23.10 -6.37 -22.38
CA ILE A 15 22.86 -5.51 -21.22
C ILE A 15 21.44 -4.93 -21.29
N ASN A 16 21.05 -4.35 -22.43
CA ASN A 16 19.72 -3.77 -22.62
C ASN A 16 18.60 -4.81 -22.44
N GLU A 17 18.77 -6.03 -22.95
CA GLU A 17 17.80 -7.11 -22.75
C GLU A 17 17.66 -7.51 -21.29
N LEU A 18 18.77 -7.57 -20.55
CA LEU A 18 18.77 -7.89 -19.12
C LEU A 18 18.10 -6.78 -18.31
N GLU A 19 18.41 -5.51 -18.60
CA GLU A 19 17.74 -4.36 -17.97
C GLU A 19 16.24 -4.35 -18.22
N LEU A 20 15.80 -4.66 -19.45
CA LEU A 20 14.38 -4.78 -19.78
C LEU A 20 13.71 -5.92 -19.01
N LYS A 21 14.37 -7.08 -18.84
CA LYS A 21 13.86 -8.19 -18.04
C LYS A 21 13.73 -7.80 -16.57
N ILE A 22 14.77 -7.19 -15.99
CA ILE A 22 14.77 -6.70 -14.60
C ILE A 22 13.63 -5.70 -14.38
N ASN A 23 13.48 -4.72 -15.27
CA ASN A 23 12.41 -3.72 -15.16
C ASN A 23 11.02 -4.34 -15.22
N ARG A 24 10.80 -5.33 -16.10
CA ARG A 24 9.52 -6.06 -16.18
C ARG A 24 9.22 -6.85 -14.92
N GLU A 25 10.22 -7.54 -14.36
CA GLU A 25 10.05 -8.30 -13.12
C GLU A 25 9.75 -7.39 -11.93
N LYS A 26 10.47 -6.27 -11.82
CA LYS A 26 10.21 -5.24 -10.80
C LYS A 26 8.78 -4.71 -10.89
N GLN A 27 8.32 -4.35 -12.09
CA GLN A 27 6.94 -3.90 -12.30
C GLN A 27 5.89 -4.95 -11.94
N LYS A 28 6.13 -6.23 -12.25
CA LYS A 28 5.23 -7.32 -11.86
C LYS A 28 5.16 -7.48 -10.34
N LEU A 29 6.31 -7.41 -9.67
CA LEU A 29 6.39 -7.48 -8.22
C LEU A 29 5.68 -6.29 -7.57
N ASP A 30 5.91 -5.07 -8.04
CA ASP A 30 5.27 -3.86 -7.54
C ASP A 30 3.75 -3.93 -7.67
N LYS A 31 3.24 -4.40 -8.82
CA LYS A 31 1.80 -4.61 -9.02
C LYS A 31 1.22 -5.64 -8.04
N LYS A 32 1.94 -6.74 -7.80
CA LYS A 32 1.53 -7.78 -6.85
C LYS A 32 1.48 -7.23 -5.42
N LEU A 33 2.51 -6.49 -5.01
CA LEU A 33 2.60 -5.87 -3.69
C LEU A 33 1.48 -4.83 -3.49
N THR A 34 1.23 -3.99 -4.49
CA THR A 34 0.12 -3.03 -4.46
C THR A 34 -1.23 -3.75 -4.30
N ARG A 35 -1.46 -4.83 -5.06
CA ARG A 35 -2.69 -5.63 -4.92
C ARG A 35 -2.82 -6.25 -3.52
N GLN A 36 -1.74 -6.76 -2.94
CA GLN A 36 -1.75 -7.30 -1.58
C GLN A 36 -2.13 -6.25 -0.54
N LYS A 37 -1.55 -5.03 -0.63
CA LYS A 37 -1.88 -3.92 0.28
C LYS A 37 -3.34 -3.49 0.17
N ILE A 38 -3.87 -3.41 -1.04
CA ILE A 38 -5.29 -3.07 -1.28
C ILE A 38 -6.21 -4.14 -0.67
N LEU A 39 -5.94 -5.42 -0.94
CA LEU A 39 -6.76 -6.51 -0.42
C LEU A 39 -6.72 -6.59 1.12
N LEU A 40 -5.54 -6.37 1.71
CA LEU A 40 -5.40 -6.32 3.17
C LEU A 40 -6.16 -5.13 3.76
N GLY A 41 -6.06 -3.95 3.12
CA GLY A 41 -6.82 -2.78 3.53
C GLY A 41 -8.33 -3.02 3.50
N ALA A 42 -8.85 -3.59 2.42
CA ALA A 42 -10.27 -3.94 2.30
C ALA A 42 -10.73 -4.93 3.37
N PHE A 43 -9.93 -5.95 3.65
CA PHE A 43 -10.21 -6.92 4.72
C PHE A 43 -10.26 -6.26 6.11
N LEU A 44 -9.35 -5.32 6.39
CA LEU A 44 -9.34 -4.61 7.68
C LEU A 44 -10.50 -3.63 7.81
N VAL A 45 -10.92 -2.97 6.73
CA VAL A 45 -12.12 -2.13 6.71
C VAL A 45 -13.36 -2.97 7.03
N ASP A 46 -13.53 -4.13 6.38
CA ASP A 46 -14.63 -5.05 6.67
C ASP A 46 -14.62 -5.52 8.14
N ALA A 47 -13.44 -5.84 8.69
CA ALA A 47 -13.30 -6.23 10.09
C ALA A 47 -13.68 -5.10 11.06
N ILE A 48 -13.41 -3.85 10.70
CA ILE A 48 -13.85 -2.67 11.45
C ILE A 48 -15.37 -2.56 11.34
N GLU A 49 -15.94 -2.47 10.15
CA GLU A 49 -17.39 -2.26 9.95
C GLU A 49 -18.24 -3.31 10.66
N ASN A 50 -17.86 -4.58 10.53
CA ASN A 50 -18.59 -5.72 11.12
C ASN A 50 -18.27 -5.97 12.60
N ASN A 51 -17.38 -5.18 13.21
CA ASN A 51 -16.89 -5.40 14.58
C ASN A 51 -16.37 -6.83 14.81
N SER A 52 -15.77 -7.44 13.78
CA SER A 52 -15.35 -8.84 13.77
C SER A 52 -14.17 -9.12 14.70
N VAL A 53 -13.45 -8.07 15.10
CA VAL A 53 -12.29 -8.15 16.01
C VAL A 53 -12.52 -7.20 17.18
N HIS A 54 -12.58 -7.77 18.39
CA HIS A 54 -12.75 -7.01 19.61
C HIS A 54 -11.61 -5.98 19.79
N GLY A 55 -11.96 -4.74 20.14
CA GLY A 55 -11.01 -3.64 20.35
C GLY A 55 -10.44 -3.00 19.06
N LEU A 56 -10.69 -3.57 17.88
CA LEU A 56 -10.16 -3.01 16.63
C LEU A 56 -10.77 -1.65 16.27
N LYS A 57 -12.09 -1.48 16.47
CA LYS A 57 -12.77 -0.18 16.27
C LYS A 57 -12.17 0.91 17.17
N GLU A 58 -12.04 0.62 18.46
CA GLU A 58 -11.49 1.55 19.46
C GLU A 58 -10.02 1.88 19.17
N TYR A 59 -9.20 0.86 18.90
CA TYR A 59 -7.80 1.07 18.54
C TYR A 59 -7.67 1.97 17.30
N THR A 60 -8.46 1.71 16.27
CA THR A 60 -8.47 2.52 15.05
C THR A 60 -8.83 3.97 15.36
N ALA A 61 -9.92 4.21 16.11
CA ALA A 61 -10.37 5.55 16.44
C ALA A 61 -9.32 6.36 17.24
N ASN A 62 -8.60 5.70 18.16
CA ASN A 62 -7.61 6.33 19.02
C ASN A 62 -6.25 6.58 18.32
N ASN A 63 -5.90 5.80 17.29
CA ASN A 63 -4.55 5.80 16.72
C ASN A 63 -4.48 6.28 15.26
N LEU A 64 -5.56 6.19 14.47
CA LEU A 64 -5.52 6.45 13.02
C LEU A 64 -5.00 7.86 12.69
N LEU A 65 -5.51 8.90 13.37
CA LEU A 65 -5.05 10.28 13.11
C LEU A 65 -3.59 10.52 13.53
N GLY A 66 -3.10 9.77 14.53
CA GLY A 66 -1.70 9.83 14.97
C GLY A 66 -0.75 9.11 14.01
N PHE A 67 -1.23 8.05 13.34
CA PHE A 67 -0.49 7.33 12.31
C PHE A 67 -0.29 8.15 11.02
N LEU A 68 -1.28 8.95 10.64
CA LEU A 68 -1.22 9.77 9.44
C LEU A 68 -0.22 10.93 9.59
N THR A 69 0.60 11.17 8.57
CA THR A 69 1.63 12.21 8.61
C THR A 69 1.20 13.51 7.95
N ARG A 70 0.31 13.46 6.95
CA ARG A 70 -0.16 14.64 6.20
C ARG A 70 -1.46 15.18 6.79
N GLN A 71 -1.56 16.50 6.90
CA GLN A 71 -2.76 17.13 7.47
C GLN A 71 -4.02 16.84 6.63
N GLY A 72 -3.92 16.91 5.29
CA GLY A 72 -5.07 16.59 4.43
C GLY A 72 -5.60 15.17 4.59
N ASP A 73 -4.72 14.19 4.86
CA ASP A 73 -5.14 12.81 5.13
C ASP A 73 -5.83 12.70 6.50
N LYS A 74 -5.36 13.44 7.51
CA LYS A 74 -6.00 13.52 8.82
C LYS A 74 -7.38 14.14 8.74
N ASP A 75 -7.51 15.23 8.00
CA ASP A 75 -8.78 15.93 7.81
C ASP A 75 -9.79 15.02 7.11
N LEU A 76 -9.36 14.33 6.04
CA LEU A 76 -10.18 13.35 5.31
C LEU A 76 -10.67 12.21 6.21
N MET A 77 -9.82 11.71 7.11
CA MET A 77 -10.16 10.58 7.98
C MET A 77 -10.86 10.99 9.28
N SER A 78 -10.97 12.29 9.55
CA SER A 78 -11.54 12.78 10.82
C SER A 78 -13.00 12.42 11.01
N ASP A 79 -13.79 12.39 9.92
CA ASP A 79 -15.21 12.04 9.97
C ASP A 79 -15.41 10.54 10.27
N LEU A 80 -14.62 9.68 9.65
CA LEU A 80 -14.59 8.24 9.97
C LEU A 80 -14.29 8.02 11.47
N VAL A 81 -13.30 8.73 12.02
CA VAL A 81 -12.94 8.59 13.45
C VAL A 81 -14.07 9.05 14.38
N LYS A 82 -14.83 10.10 14.01
CA LYS A 82 -16.01 10.53 14.78
C LYS A 82 -17.10 9.46 14.77
N GLU A 83 -17.36 8.85 13.62
CA GLU A 83 -18.34 7.76 13.48
C GLU A 83 -17.96 6.58 14.37
N LEU A 84 -16.71 6.11 14.27
CA LEU A 84 -16.20 5.01 15.08
C LEU A 84 -16.31 5.29 16.59
N ASN A 85 -15.97 6.50 17.04
CA ASN A 85 -16.12 6.89 18.44
C ASN A 85 -17.59 6.92 18.90
N SER A 86 -18.50 7.37 18.04
CA SER A 86 -19.93 7.41 18.36
C SER A 86 -20.54 6.01 18.55
N GLU A 87 -20.05 5.02 17.80
CA GLU A 87 -20.46 3.63 17.93
C GLU A 87 -19.88 2.97 19.18
N VAL A 88 -18.60 3.24 19.51
CA VAL A 88 -17.97 2.72 20.74
C VAL A 88 -18.72 3.19 22.00
N ILE A 89 -19.16 4.46 22.01
CA ILE A 89 -19.91 5.02 23.14
C ILE A 89 -21.27 4.32 23.32
N LYS A 90 -21.97 3.96 22.23
CA LYS A 90 -23.27 3.26 22.28
C LYS A 90 -23.18 1.81 22.77
N VAL A 91 -22.06 1.14 22.53
CA VAL A 91 -21.85 -0.26 22.94
C VAL A 91 -21.46 -0.35 24.43
N SER A 92 -20.98 0.75 25.02
CA SER A 92 -20.49 0.81 26.41
C SER A 92 -21.53 1.34 27.42
N SER A 93 -22.73 1.70 26.94
CA SER A 93 -23.87 2.22 27.72
C SER A 93 -25.01 1.23 27.78
#